data_AF-A0A023GAN1-F1
#
_entry.id   AF-A0A023GAN1-F1
#
_cell.length_a   1.000
_cell.length_b   1.000
_cell.length_c   1.000
_cell.angle_alpha   90.00
_cell.angle_beta   90.00
_cell.angle_gamma   90.00
#
_symmetry.space_group_name_H-M   'P 1'
#
loop_
_entity.id
_entity.type
_entity.pdbx_description
1 polymer ?
#
loop_
_entity_poly.entity_id
_entity_poly.type
_entity_poly.pdbx_seq_one_letter_code
_entity_poly.pdbx_strand_id
1 'polypeptide(L)'
;MLLAQVTSRAYRFTRRLQRLNQFVTNRGSCVSAATQAIESERIRRLFEGLVASDRASLAQSITLIESTARKHHEEAQDLLQLVLQENKARRKDHQLGSFRIGLTGPPGTGKSTFIETFGKFLTGSGHKVAVLTVDPSSAVTGGSLLGDKTRMIHLTRDPNAYIRPSPTRGHSGGVTRTTCDAIQLCECAGYN
;
A
#
# COMPACT_ATOMS: atom_id res chain seq x y z
N MET A 1 12.43 31.60 31.85
CA MET A 1 11.84 31.17 33.14
C MET A 1 11.06 29.87 32.88
N LEU A 2 11.42 28.80 33.60
CA LEU A 2 10.86 27.43 33.62
C LEU A 2 10.94 26.51 32.37
N LEU A 3 11.79 25.49 32.53
CA LEU A 3 11.73 24.06 32.18
C LEU A 3 10.51 23.46 31.44
N ALA A 4 10.89 22.58 30.50
CA ALA A 4 10.28 21.31 30.08
C ALA A 4 8.98 21.32 29.27
N GLN A 5 9.08 20.95 27.99
CA GLN A 5 8.16 20.01 27.36
C GLN A 5 8.80 19.35 26.13
N VAL A 6 9.18 18.08 26.29
CA VAL A 6 9.47 17.15 25.20
C VAL A 6 8.15 16.88 24.47
N THR A 7 7.92 17.51 23.32
CA THR A 7 6.67 17.38 22.56
C THR A 7 6.65 16.10 21.70
N SER A 8 6.20 15.00 22.31
CA SER A 8 4.95 14.30 21.93
C SER A 8 4.66 14.00 20.44
N ARG A 9 5.55 13.27 19.75
CA ARG A 9 5.15 12.46 18.55
C ARG A 9 4.82 11.01 18.91
N ALA A 10 5.48 10.45 19.93
CA ALA A 10 5.25 9.08 20.39
C ALA A 10 3.98 8.91 21.26
N TYR A 11 3.53 9.96 21.95
CA TYR A 11 2.50 9.84 22.99
C TYR A 11 1.05 9.82 22.45
N ARG A 12 0.80 10.36 21.25
CA ARG A 12 -0.52 10.23 20.57
C ARG A 12 -0.71 8.86 19.92
N PHE A 13 0.36 8.09 19.75
CA PHE A 13 0.33 6.76 19.14
C PHE A 13 -0.17 5.69 20.12
N THR A 14 0.24 5.77 21.39
CA THR A 14 -0.06 4.77 22.44
C THR A 14 -1.54 4.67 22.81
N ARG A 15 -2.31 5.77 22.81
CA ARG A 15 -3.75 5.71 23.10
C ARG A 15 -4.59 5.13 21.93
N ARG A 16 -4.10 5.19 20.70
CA ARG A 16 -4.81 4.64 19.52
C ARG A 16 -4.59 3.13 19.41
N LEU A 17 -3.40 2.66 19.78
CA LEU A 17 -3.04 1.24 19.90
C LEU A 17 -3.83 0.49 20.99
N GLN A 18 -4.21 1.14 22.10
CA GLN A 18 -5.03 0.49 23.13
C GLN A 18 -6.43 0.11 22.64
N ARG A 19 -6.98 0.81 21.64
CA ARG A 19 -8.23 0.42 20.98
C ARG A 19 -8.05 -0.68 19.92
N LEU A 20 -6.84 -0.91 19.41
CA LEU A 20 -6.54 -2.01 18.48
C LEU A 20 -6.69 -3.38 19.17
N ASN A 21 -6.15 -3.53 20.38
CA ASN A 21 -6.26 -4.79 21.14
C ASN A 21 -7.70 -5.19 21.45
N GLN A 22 -8.63 -4.24 21.52
CA GLN A 22 -10.03 -4.50 21.85
C GLN A 22 -10.88 -4.84 20.61
N PHE A 23 -10.39 -4.54 19.41
CA PHE A 23 -11.13 -4.77 18.16
C PHE A 23 -10.83 -6.13 17.53
N VAL A 24 -9.59 -6.62 17.68
CA VAL A 24 -9.16 -7.92 17.13
C VAL A 24 -9.70 -9.11 17.94
N THR A 25 -10.02 -8.91 19.23
CA THR A 25 -10.39 -10.01 20.16
C THR A 25 -11.83 -10.51 20.04
N ASN A 26 -12.67 -9.98 19.16
CA ASN A 26 -14.12 -10.22 19.21
C ASN A 26 -14.69 -11.12 18.10
N ARG A 27 -13.91 -12.07 17.56
CA ARG A 27 -14.45 -13.16 16.71
C ARG A 27 -14.00 -14.52 17.20
N GLY A 28 -14.99 -15.30 17.64
CA GLY A 28 -14.82 -16.70 18.02
C GLY A 28 -14.31 -17.54 16.85
N SER A 29 -13.09 -18.03 16.98
CA SER A 29 -12.61 -19.25 16.33
C SER A 29 -11.49 -19.83 17.20
N CYS A 30 -11.48 -21.16 17.32
CA CYS A 30 -10.59 -21.98 18.13
C CYS A 30 -9.13 -22.00 17.62
N VAL A 31 -8.61 -20.84 17.24
CA VAL A 31 -7.21 -20.61 16.91
C VAL A 31 -6.46 -20.32 18.22
N SER A 32 -5.35 -21.01 18.46
CA SER A 32 -4.60 -20.87 19.73
C SER A 32 -4.25 -19.40 20.01
N ALA A 33 -4.38 -18.96 21.26
CA ALA A 33 -4.13 -17.56 21.65
C ALA A 33 -2.75 -17.04 21.22
N ALA A 34 -1.74 -17.92 21.12
CA ALA A 34 -0.42 -17.60 20.59
C ALA A 34 -0.46 -17.23 19.10
N THR A 35 -1.27 -17.91 18.29
CA THR A 35 -1.43 -17.62 16.87
C THR A 35 -2.14 -16.28 16.65
N GLN A 36 -3.19 -16.00 17.43
CA GLN A 36 -3.88 -14.70 17.40
C GLN A 36 -2.98 -13.53 17.83
N ALA A 37 -2.12 -13.75 18.84
CA ALA A 37 -1.14 -12.75 19.27
C ALA A 37 -0.10 -12.46 18.18
N ILE A 38 0.39 -13.50 17.49
CA ILE A 38 1.35 -13.36 16.39
C ILE A 38 0.71 -12.65 15.17
N GLU A 39 -0.55 -12.98 14.85
CA GLU A 39 -1.31 -12.33 13.77
C GLU A 39 -1.48 -10.83 14.04
N SER A 40 -1.88 -10.49 15.27
CA SER A 40 -2.02 -9.11 15.73
C SER A 40 -0.70 -8.34 15.63
N GLU A 41 0.42 -8.98 16.00
CA GLU A 41 1.75 -8.36 15.93
C GLU A 41 2.22 -8.15 14.49
N ARG A 42 1.98 -9.11 13.59
CA ARG A 42 2.32 -8.96 12.17
C ARG A 42 1.54 -7.82 11.53
N ILE A 43 0.23 -7.75 11.74
CA ILE A 43 -0.63 -6.69 11.20
C ILE A 43 -0.18 -5.33 11.73
N ARG A 44 0.11 -5.25 13.04
CA ARG A 44 0.62 -4.05 13.68
C ARG A 44 1.94 -3.59 13.07
N ARG A 45 2.91 -4.49 12.91
CA ARG A 45 4.20 -4.19 12.28
C ARG A 45 4.04 -3.66 10.86
N LEU A 46 3.18 -4.30 10.05
CA LEU A 46 2.90 -3.85 8.69
C LEU A 46 2.27 -2.45 8.68
N PHE A 47 1.30 -2.20 9.56
CA PHE A 47 0.65 -0.91 9.68
C PHE A 47 1.62 0.20 10.12
N GLU A 48 2.43 -0.07 11.15
CA GLU A 48 3.46 0.85 11.63
C GLU A 48 4.49 1.18 10.53
N GLY A 49 4.92 0.16 9.78
CA GLY A 49 5.79 0.34 8.63
C GLY A 49 5.17 1.19 7.51
N LEU A 50 3.89 0.96 7.17
CA LEU A 50 3.17 1.80 6.21
C LEU A 50 3.14 3.27 6.65
N VAL A 51 2.75 3.53 7.90
CA VAL A 51 2.71 4.89 8.46
C VAL A 51 4.10 5.55 8.41
N ALA A 52 5.16 4.76 8.59
CA ALA A 52 6.56 5.19 8.50
C ALA A 52 7.12 5.29 7.07
N SER A 53 6.29 5.09 6.03
CA SER A 53 6.73 5.05 4.62
C SER A 53 7.74 3.95 4.28
N ASP A 54 7.74 2.83 5.02
CA ASP A 54 8.62 1.69 4.73
C ASP A 54 8.15 0.93 3.47
N ARG A 55 9.05 0.84 2.48
CA ARG A 55 8.80 0.19 1.19
C ARG A 55 8.61 -1.31 1.33
N ALA A 56 9.32 -1.94 2.28
CA ALA A 56 9.22 -3.38 2.49
C ALA A 56 7.85 -3.74 3.06
N SER A 57 7.40 -3.00 4.07
CA SER A 57 6.06 -3.13 4.63
C SER A 57 4.97 -2.91 3.57
N LEU A 58 5.09 -1.87 2.74
CA LEU A 58 4.15 -1.66 1.63
C LEU A 58 4.08 -2.85 0.66
N ALA A 59 5.21 -3.40 0.24
CA ALA A 59 5.25 -4.57 -0.64
C ALA A 59 4.62 -5.81 0.01
N GLN A 60 4.89 -6.04 1.29
CA GLN A 60 4.30 -7.16 2.05
C GLN A 60 2.79 -6.98 2.24
N SER A 61 2.33 -5.76 2.53
CA SER A 61 0.90 -5.44 2.63
C SER A 61 0.18 -5.66 1.30
N ILE A 62 0.75 -5.22 0.18
CA ILE A 62 0.18 -5.47 -1.15
C ILE A 62 0.14 -6.97 -1.44
N THR A 63 1.20 -7.70 -1.11
CA THR A 63 1.24 -9.17 -1.27
C THR A 63 0.17 -9.86 -0.42
N LEU A 64 -0.09 -9.36 0.79
CA LEU A 64 -1.11 -9.88 1.70
C LEU A 64 -2.53 -9.69 1.14
N ILE A 65 -2.88 -8.49 0.65
CA ILE A 65 -4.20 -8.23 0.04
C ILE A 65 -4.37 -8.93 -1.31
N GLU A 66 -3.25 -9.23 -1.98
CA GLU A 66 -3.28 -10.03 -3.19
C GLU A 66 -3.60 -11.48 -2.80
N SER A 67 -2.83 -12.15 -1.94
CA SER A 67 -2.96 -13.60 -1.61
C SER A 67 -4.38 -14.21 -1.66
N THR A 68 -4.52 -15.42 -2.24
CA THR A 68 -5.77 -16.22 -2.26
C THR A 68 -6.03 -17.03 -0.98
N ALA A 69 -5.04 -17.18 -0.11
CA ALA A 69 -5.18 -18.00 1.10
C ALA A 69 -6.22 -17.41 2.06
N ARG A 70 -7.15 -18.24 2.54
CA ARG A 70 -8.25 -17.82 3.44
C ARG A 70 -7.75 -17.05 4.67
N LYS A 71 -6.67 -17.52 5.28
CA LYS A 71 -6.05 -16.88 6.45
C LYS A 71 -5.56 -15.45 6.12
N HIS A 72 -4.94 -15.27 4.96
CA HIS A 72 -4.47 -13.94 4.53
C HIS A 72 -5.61 -12.99 4.23
N HIS A 73 -6.79 -13.48 3.83
CA HIS A 73 -7.95 -12.60 3.63
C HIS A 73 -8.43 -11.95 4.92
N GLU A 74 -8.42 -12.68 6.04
CA GLU A 74 -8.79 -12.14 7.35
C GLU A 74 -7.77 -11.09 7.81
N GLU A 75 -6.47 -11.43 7.76
CA GLU A 75 -5.38 -10.49 8.09
C GLU A 75 -5.39 -9.23 7.20
N ALA A 76 -5.68 -9.39 5.90
CA ALA A 76 -5.78 -8.31 4.94
C ALA A 76 -6.93 -7.35 5.27
N GLN A 77 -8.09 -7.88 5.67
CA GLN A 77 -9.25 -7.07 6.05
C GLN A 77 -8.95 -6.22 7.29
N ASP A 78 -8.32 -6.82 8.30
CA ASP A 78 -7.94 -6.12 9.53
C ASP A 78 -6.94 -5.00 9.24
N LEU A 79 -5.90 -5.28 8.45
CA LEU A 79 -4.92 -4.28 8.03
C LEU A 79 -5.58 -3.13 7.23
N LEU A 80 -6.44 -3.46 6.26
CA LEU A 80 -7.13 -2.47 5.42
C LEU A 80 -8.05 -1.58 6.26
N GLN A 81 -8.73 -2.13 7.26
CA GLN A 81 -9.57 -1.34 8.16
C GLN A 81 -8.75 -0.28 8.91
N LEU A 82 -7.57 -0.64 9.42
CA LEU A 82 -6.67 0.31 10.08
C LEU A 82 -6.19 1.40 9.12
N VAL A 83 -5.79 1.01 7.92
CA VAL A 83 -5.33 1.92 6.87
C VAL A 83 -6.42 2.91 6.47
N LEU A 84 -7.66 2.44 6.28
CA LEU A 84 -8.79 3.31 5.93
C LEU A 84 -9.10 4.31 7.03
N GLN A 85 -9.05 3.89 8.30
CA GLN A 85 -9.23 4.79 9.44
C GLN A 85 -8.12 5.84 9.54
N GLU A 86 -6.87 5.45 9.27
CA GLU A 86 -5.74 6.36 9.25
C GLU A 86 -5.82 7.36 8.10
N ASN A 87 -6.07 6.90 6.87
CA ASN A 87 -6.27 7.76 5.71
C ASN A 87 -7.44 8.73 5.93
N LYS A 88 -8.55 8.27 6.52
CA LYS A 88 -9.69 9.13 6.86
C LYS A 88 -9.31 10.21 7.87
N ALA A 89 -8.50 9.89 8.88
CA ALA A 89 -8.01 10.87 9.84
C ALA A 89 -7.10 11.91 9.17
N ARG A 90 -6.12 11.47 8.38
CA ARG A 90 -5.21 12.38 7.66
C ARG A 90 -5.89 13.27 6.63
N ARG A 91 -6.93 12.77 5.94
CA ARG A 91 -7.75 13.58 5.02
C ARG A 91 -8.52 14.67 5.76
N LYS A 92 -9.08 14.36 6.94
CA LYS A 92 -9.76 15.38 7.78
C LYS A 92 -8.81 16.47 8.25
N ASP A 93 -7.56 16.11 8.54
CA ASP A 93 -6.53 17.05 8.96
C ASP A 93 -5.84 17.75 7.78
N HIS A 94 -6.34 17.58 6.53
CA HIS A 94 -5.75 18.08 5.29
C HIS A 94 -4.28 17.67 5.06
N GLN A 95 -3.82 16.60 5.71
CA GLN A 95 -2.46 16.06 5.61
C GLN A 95 -2.30 15.00 4.50
N LEU A 96 -3.42 14.52 3.94
CA LEU A 96 -3.41 13.53 2.87
C LEU A 96 -4.25 14.01 1.68
N GLY A 97 -3.57 14.29 0.57
CA GLY A 97 -4.16 14.50 -0.74
C GLY A 97 -3.32 13.74 -1.76
N SER A 98 -3.95 12.86 -2.54
CA SER A 98 -3.32 12.07 -3.60
C SER A 98 -4.03 12.32 -4.92
N PHE A 99 -3.28 12.45 -6.00
CA PHE A 99 -3.85 12.55 -7.34
C PHE A 99 -3.78 11.20 -8.07
N ARG A 100 -4.93 10.70 -8.53
CA ARG A 100 -5.03 9.37 -9.16
C ARG A 100 -5.24 9.51 -10.66
N ILE A 101 -4.30 9.01 -11.46
CA ILE A 101 -4.35 9.07 -12.92
C ILE A 101 -4.47 7.64 -13.48
N GLY A 102 -5.51 7.40 -14.27
CA GLY A 102 -5.65 6.17 -15.06
C GLY A 102 -5.04 6.35 -16.44
N LEU A 103 -4.12 5.47 -16.84
CA LEU A 103 -3.51 5.46 -18.17
C LEU A 103 -3.89 4.17 -18.89
N THR A 104 -4.46 4.31 -20.10
CA THR A 104 -4.84 3.19 -20.96
C THR A 104 -4.45 3.47 -22.41
N GLY A 105 -4.41 2.44 -23.23
CA GLY A 105 -4.13 2.56 -24.66
C GLY A 105 -3.54 1.29 -25.26
N PRO A 106 -3.51 1.17 -26.61
CA PRO A 106 -3.01 -0.01 -27.31
C PRO A 106 -1.58 -0.41 -26.88
N PRO A 107 -1.20 -1.70 -27.00
CA PRO A 107 0.19 -2.10 -26.83
C PRO A 107 1.09 -1.33 -27.83
N GLY A 108 2.29 -0.93 -27.40
CA GLY A 108 3.22 -0.19 -28.26
C GLY A 108 3.04 1.33 -28.32
N THR A 109 1.95 1.91 -27.79
CA THR A 109 1.71 3.38 -27.83
C THR A 109 2.61 4.22 -26.89
N GLY A 110 3.64 3.62 -26.30
CA GLY A 110 4.60 4.35 -25.45
C GLY A 110 4.14 4.66 -24.01
N LYS A 111 3.09 4.00 -23.49
CA LYS A 111 2.58 4.23 -22.11
C LYS A 111 3.68 4.16 -21.04
N SER A 112 4.50 3.10 -21.05
CA SER A 112 5.55 2.92 -20.05
C SER A 112 6.64 4.00 -20.17
N THR A 113 6.96 4.47 -21.38
CA THR A 113 7.88 5.59 -21.63
C THR A 113 7.33 6.91 -21.09
N PHE A 114 6.03 7.14 -21.30
CA PHE A 114 5.35 8.30 -20.73
C PHE A 114 5.35 8.26 -19.20
N ILE A 115 5.01 7.12 -18.59
CA ILE A 115 5.02 6.93 -17.14
C ILE A 115 6.41 7.18 -16.56
N GLU A 116 7.48 6.69 -17.19
CA GLU A 116 8.84 6.93 -16.72
C GLU A 116 9.19 8.43 -16.75
N THR A 117 8.92 9.10 -17.87
CA THR A 117 9.28 10.51 -18.04
C THR A 117 8.46 11.40 -17.12
N PHE A 118 7.15 11.18 -17.06
CA PHE A 118 6.24 11.94 -16.21
C PHE A 118 6.49 11.67 -14.72
N GLY A 119 6.72 10.41 -14.35
CA GLY A 119 7.05 10.02 -12.99
C GLY A 119 8.34 10.70 -12.51
N LYS A 120 9.40 10.73 -13.34
CA LYS A 120 10.64 11.44 -13.02
C LYS A 120 10.45 12.93 -12.84
N PHE A 121 9.63 13.55 -13.68
CA PHE A 121 9.32 14.96 -13.56
C PHE A 121 8.66 15.26 -12.20
N LEU A 122 7.72 14.43 -11.79
CA LEU A 122 7.05 14.55 -10.49
C LEU A 122 8.00 14.28 -9.32
N THR A 123 8.80 13.22 -9.36
CA THR A 123 9.75 12.92 -8.28
C THR A 123 10.86 13.96 -8.20
N GLY A 124 11.33 14.49 -9.33
CA GLY A 124 12.24 15.63 -9.39
C GLY A 124 11.66 16.92 -8.82
N SER A 125 10.34 17.04 -8.77
CA SER A 125 9.61 18.15 -8.13
C SER A 125 9.29 17.89 -6.65
N GLY A 126 9.77 16.77 -6.08
CA GLY A 126 9.59 16.42 -4.66
C GLY A 126 8.36 15.57 -4.34
N HIS A 127 7.59 15.12 -5.35
CA HIS A 127 6.43 14.25 -5.14
C HIS A 127 6.83 12.78 -4.96
N LYS A 128 6.01 12.01 -4.23
CA LYS A 128 6.18 10.56 -4.08
C LYS A 128 5.18 9.82 -4.96
N VAL A 129 5.68 9.21 -6.03
CA VAL A 129 4.83 8.62 -7.08
C VAL A 129 4.67 7.11 -6.89
N ALA A 130 3.44 6.62 -6.92
CA ALA A 130 3.16 5.18 -6.99
C ALA A 130 2.60 4.82 -8.37
N VAL A 131 3.20 3.80 -9.00
CA VAL A 131 2.76 3.23 -10.29
C VAL A 131 2.30 1.81 -10.05
N LEU A 132 0.99 1.60 -10.19
CA LEU A 132 0.36 0.28 -10.12
C LEU A 132 0.02 -0.16 -11.54
N THR A 133 0.78 -1.10 -12.11
CA THR A 133 0.51 -1.55 -13.48
C THR A 133 -0.46 -2.73 -13.46
N VAL A 134 -1.50 -2.66 -14.28
CA VAL A 134 -2.50 -3.72 -14.47
C VAL A 134 -2.39 -4.17 -15.92
N ASP A 135 -1.75 -5.31 -16.17
CA ASP A 135 -1.62 -5.87 -17.51
C ASP A 135 -2.48 -7.13 -17.67
N PRO A 136 -3.51 -7.15 -18.54
CA PRO A 136 -4.30 -8.36 -18.84
C PRO A 136 -3.45 -9.48 -19.47
N SER A 137 -2.32 -9.17 -20.11
CA SER A 137 -1.44 -10.18 -20.73
C SER A 137 -0.73 -11.09 -19.72
N SER A 138 -0.67 -10.68 -18.45
CA SER A 138 0.01 -11.40 -17.37
C SER A 138 -0.60 -12.78 -17.07
N ALA A 139 -1.89 -12.96 -17.32
CA ALA A 139 -2.60 -14.23 -17.11
C ALA A 139 -2.30 -15.29 -18.20
N VAL A 140 -1.97 -14.85 -19.44
CA VAL A 140 -1.82 -15.74 -20.60
C VAL A 140 -0.37 -16.17 -20.81
N THR A 141 0.61 -15.31 -20.48
CA THR A 141 2.03 -15.57 -20.79
C THR A 141 2.92 -15.78 -19.56
N GLY A 142 2.40 -15.59 -18.33
CA GLY A 142 3.20 -15.67 -17.10
C GLY A 142 4.34 -14.64 -17.00
N GLY A 143 4.46 -13.71 -17.97
CA GLY A 143 5.70 -12.96 -18.22
C GLY A 143 5.67 -11.46 -17.96
N SER A 144 4.58 -10.88 -17.45
CA SER A 144 4.46 -9.42 -17.31
C SER A 144 5.13 -8.83 -16.07
N LEU A 145 5.56 -9.65 -15.10
CA LEU A 145 6.09 -9.14 -13.82
C LEU A 145 7.37 -8.30 -13.99
N LEU A 146 8.17 -8.60 -15.03
CA LEU A 146 9.37 -7.85 -15.35
C LEU A 146 9.17 -6.82 -16.48
N GLY A 147 8.23 -7.02 -17.40
CA GLY A 147 8.15 -6.27 -18.66
C GLY A 147 7.96 -4.76 -18.52
N ASP A 148 7.13 -4.32 -17.57
CA ASP A 148 6.97 -2.88 -17.29
C ASP A 148 8.15 -2.32 -16.49
N LYS A 149 8.66 -3.10 -15.54
CA LYS A 149 9.75 -2.68 -14.65
C LYS A 149 11.09 -2.56 -15.39
N THR A 150 11.33 -3.39 -16.41
CA THR A 150 12.53 -3.31 -17.26
C THR A 150 12.44 -2.19 -18.30
N ARG A 151 11.24 -1.70 -18.62
CA ARG A 151 11.04 -0.53 -19.51
C ARG A 151 11.15 0.81 -18.79
N MET A 152 10.95 0.84 -17.47
CA MET A 152 11.05 2.05 -16.63
C MET A 152 12.30 1.99 -15.73
N ILE A 153 13.48 1.88 -16.34
CA ILE A 153 14.74 1.53 -15.68
C ILE A 153 15.10 2.54 -14.59
N HIS A 154 14.92 3.81 -14.87
CA HIS A 154 15.38 4.87 -13.98
C HIS A 154 14.34 5.17 -12.91
N LEU A 155 13.05 5.24 -13.26
CA LEU A 155 11.98 5.48 -12.29
C LEU A 155 11.91 4.33 -11.27
N THR A 156 12.19 3.10 -11.68
CA THR A 156 12.27 1.94 -10.77
C THR A 156 13.32 2.11 -9.65
N ARG A 157 14.39 2.88 -9.90
CA ARG A 157 15.49 3.12 -8.96
C ARG A 157 15.30 4.36 -8.11
N ASP A 158 14.30 5.19 -8.41
CA ASP A 158 14.02 6.41 -7.68
C ASP A 158 13.44 6.07 -6.30
N PRO A 159 14.04 6.54 -5.18
CA PRO A 159 13.53 6.26 -3.84
C PRO A 159 12.13 6.85 -3.59
N ASN A 160 11.76 7.90 -4.33
CA ASN A 160 10.44 8.53 -4.25
C ASN A 160 9.40 7.86 -5.16
N ALA A 161 9.80 6.93 -6.02
CA ALA A 161 8.88 6.18 -6.88
C ALA A 161 8.69 4.74 -6.39
N TYR A 162 7.46 4.25 -6.39
CA TYR A 162 7.14 2.86 -6.10
C TYR A 162 6.40 2.22 -7.27
N ILE A 163 7.00 1.19 -7.86
CA ILE A 163 6.43 0.51 -9.04
C ILE A 163 6.07 -0.92 -8.65
N ARG A 164 4.78 -1.24 -8.76
CA ARG A 164 4.23 -2.57 -8.48
C ARG A 164 3.48 -3.09 -9.71
N PRO A 165 3.97 -4.19 -10.33
CA PRO A 165 3.17 -4.94 -11.29
C PRO A 165 2.10 -5.73 -10.54
N SER A 166 0.83 -5.53 -10.87
CA SER A 166 -0.30 -6.25 -10.29
C SER A 166 -0.61 -7.49 -11.14
N PRO A 167 -0.78 -8.68 -10.54
CA PRO A 167 -1.29 -9.83 -11.27
C PRO A 167 -2.76 -9.61 -11.67
N THR A 168 -3.08 -9.74 -12.95
CA THR A 168 -4.48 -9.86 -13.40
C THR A 168 -4.90 -11.31 -13.16
N ARG A 169 -5.61 -11.54 -12.06
CA ARG A 169 -6.01 -12.88 -11.59
C ARG A 169 -7.13 -13.49 -12.44
N GLY A 170 -6.91 -13.64 -13.74
CA GLY A 170 -7.90 -14.19 -14.68
C GLY A 170 -9.17 -13.36 -14.89
N HIS A 171 -9.28 -12.19 -14.25
CA HIS A 171 -10.41 -11.28 -14.45
C HIS A 171 -10.12 -10.40 -15.67
N SER A 172 -10.98 -10.47 -16.71
CA SER A 172 -10.91 -9.65 -17.93
C SER A 172 -11.45 -8.23 -17.75
N GLY A 173 -11.15 -7.60 -16.60
CA GLY A 173 -11.66 -6.28 -16.24
C GLY A 173 -10.54 -5.38 -15.72
N GLY A 174 -10.36 -4.23 -16.37
CA GLY A 174 -9.46 -3.18 -15.92
C GLY A 174 -9.84 -2.70 -14.52
N VAL A 175 -8.83 -2.60 -13.64
CA VAL A 175 -8.95 -2.21 -12.21
C VAL A 175 -9.74 -3.21 -11.36
N THR A 176 -9.02 -3.99 -10.56
CA THR A 176 -9.61 -4.95 -9.61
C THR A 176 -9.87 -4.32 -8.24
N ARG A 177 -10.69 -4.96 -7.40
CA ARG A 177 -10.84 -4.56 -5.98
C ARG A 177 -9.49 -4.45 -5.27
N THR A 178 -8.59 -5.39 -5.56
CA THR A 178 -7.22 -5.39 -5.03
C THR A 178 -6.42 -4.16 -5.47
N THR A 179 -6.69 -3.60 -6.66
CA THR A 179 -6.05 -2.35 -7.11
C THR A 179 -6.52 -1.16 -6.26
N CYS A 180 -7.82 -1.07 -5.96
CA CYS A 180 -8.36 -0.03 -5.07
C CYS A 180 -7.78 -0.13 -3.66
N ASP A 181 -7.63 -1.35 -3.13
CA ASP A 181 -7.03 -1.60 -1.83
C ASP A 181 -5.53 -1.22 -1.83
N ALA A 182 -4.79 -1.58 -2.88
CA ALA A 182 -3.39 -1.19 -3.06
C ALA A 182 -3.19 0.32 -3.11
N ILE A 183 -4.12 1.07 -3.74
CA ILE A 183 -4.10 2.54 -3.71
C ILE A 183 -4.20 3.07 -2.28
N GLN A 184 -5.07 2.50 -1.44
CA GLN A 184 -5.19 2.92 -0.04
C GLN A 184 -3.91 2.64 0.76
N LEU A 185 -3.23 1.53 0.49
CA LEU A 185 -1.94 1.22 1.10
C LEU A 185 -0.85 2.22 0.67
N CYS A 186 -0.80 2.57 -0.61
CA CYS A 186 0.16 3.57 -1.13
C CYS A 186 -0.08 4.95 -0.50
N GLU A 187 -1.34 5.38 -0.40
CA GLU A 187 -1.69 6.65 0.25
C GLU A 187 -1.25 6.68 1.72
N CYS A 188 -1.45 5.59 2.45
CA CYS A 188 -1.00 5.47 3.84
C CYS A 188 0.53 5.56 3.97
N ALA A 189 1.25 4.97 3.01
CA ALA A 189 2.70 5.04 2.87
C ALA A 189 3.22 6.40 2.34
N GLY A 190 2.34 7.39 2.20
CA GLY A 190 2.70 8.76 1.86
C GLY A 190 3.02 8.98 0.38
N TYR A 191 2.50 8.13 -0.52
CA TYR A 191 2.52 8.41 -1.95
C TYR A 191 1.32 9.31 -2.31
N ASN A 192 1.56 10.39 -3.05
CA ASN A 192 0.62 11.49 -3.28
C ASN A 192 0.66 12.07 -4.69
#